data_AF-A0A518DRR2-F1
#
_entry.id   AF-A0A518DRR2-F1
#
_cell.length_a   1.000
_cell.length_b   1.000
_cell.length_c   1.000
_cell.angle_alpha   90.00
_cell.angle_beta   90.00
_cell.angle_gamma   90.00
#
_symmetry.space_group_name_H-M   'P 1'
#
loop_
_entity.id
_entity.type
_entity.pdbx_description
1 polymer ?
#
loop_
_entity_poly.entity_id
_entity_poly.type
_entity_poly.pdbx_seq_one_letter_code
_entity_poly.pdbx_strand_id
1 'polypeptide(L)'
;MKRFLTMCLGTVIFAGPTPIVAPAFAESDEPVVASAEMLMIEELPYRVDMSQYSDPVMDRMIAIDLLGQAVADGDASVITDVALQLAEAERTLHRKHAHLTSSGLLQTAMKVAQKGEDKETLDRLAEIARSTGNDKLNSQLQLAANLGGASRAVIPPPSITVNTRPEQLVTIQSIADSIELAENAGDVEMLTDIQVSIDLANLPQDADVWLKQLLKRAQETTGEGGGETSETLSMLAGASRGWWQDATGTSTPAPIRKIAPNGISWRRGPEEDGVIHDPPNYRPAPKYGRPAYQNEMRGIGYQQYGNNLQRNGNQFTYKGKPIGNAQRRYNSTTGQYYYDLQMKNGTRVIQQSNGQVWARPR
;
A
#
# COMPACT_ATOMS: atom_id res chain seq x y z
N MET A 1 -17.79 -55.75 15.56
CA MET A 1 -18.01 -56.47 14.29
C MET A 1 -17.03 -55.91 13.26
N LYS A 2 -15.98 -56.67 12.91
CA LYS A 2 -14.95 -56.28 11.93
C LYS A 2 -15.39 -56.76 10.55
N ARG A 3 -15.56 -55.85 9.57
CA ARG A 3 -15.78 -56.21 8.16
C ARG A 3 -14.49 -55.97 7.39
N PHE A 4 -13.89 -57.07 6.94
CA PHE A 4 -12.80 -57.10 5.96
C PHE A 4 -13.37 -56.71 4.60
N LEU A 5 -12.79 -55.69 3.98
CA LEU A 5 -13.07 -55.31 2.60
C LEU A 5 -12.02 -55.96 1.70
N THR A 6 -12.45 -56.92 0.89
CA THR A 6 -11.63 -57.60 -0.12
C THR A 6 -11.45 -56.66 -1.32
N MET A 7 -10.22 -56.22 -1.57
CA MET A 7 -9.85 -55.49 -2.80
C MET A 7 -9.56 -56.51 -3.92
N CYS A 8 -10.32 -56.41 -5.01
CA CYS A 8 -10.05 -57.13 -6.24
C CYS A 8 -8.86 -56.49 -6.97
N LEU A 9 -7.80 -57.27 -7.23
CA LEU A 9 -6.74 -56.93 -8.17
C LEU A 9 -7.32 -56.97 -9.59
N GLY A 10 -7.42 -55.80 -10.23
CA GLY A 10 -7.66 -55.68 -11.67
C GLY A 10 -6.34 -55.69 -12.42
N THR A 11 -6.10 -56.75 -13.21
CA THR A 11 -4.97 -56.87 -14.12
C THR A 11 -5.11 -55.85 -15.26
N VAL A 12 -4.19 -54.88 -15.33
CA VAL A 12 -4.09 -53.92 -16.43
C VAL A 12 -3.25 -54.54 -17.55
N ILE A 13 -3.85 -54.75 -18.71
CA ILE A 13 -3.18 -55.23 -19.93
C ILE A 13 -2.53 -54.02 -20.62
N PHE A 14 -1.20 -54.02 -20.72
CA PHE A 14 -0.43 -53.01 -21.44
C PHE A 14 -0.49 -53.29 -22.95
N ALA A 15 -1.18 -52.44 -23.71
CA ALA A 15 -1.09 -52.42 -25.16
C ALA A 15 0.20 -51.71 -25.58
N GLY A 16 1.00 -52.36 -26.42
CA GLY A 16 2.31 -51.87 -26.86
C GLY A 16 2.24 -50.62 -27.76
N PRO A 17 3.34 -49.86 -27.85
CA PRO A 17 3.40 -48.65 -28.66
C PRO A 17 3.41 -48.99 -30.15
N THR A 18 2.46 -48.41 -30.89
CA THR A 18 2.50 -48.40 -32.35
C THR A 18 3.56 -47.41 -32.83
N PRO A 19 4.37 -47.76 -33.86
CA PRO A 19 5.33 -46.83 -34.43
C PRO A 19 4.60 -45.72 -35.19
N ILE A 20 4.78 -44.48 -34.72
CA ILE A 20 4.30 -43.27 -35.39
C ILE A 20 5.20 -43.05 -36.61
N VAL A 21 4.63 -43.28 -37.80
CA VAL A 21 5.25 -42.92 -39.07
C VAL A 21 5.16 -41.40 -39.22
N ALA A 22 6.31 -40.73 -39.18
CA ALA A 22 6.40 -39.29 -39.38
C ALA A 22 6.02 -38.94 -40.84
N PRO A 23 5.09 -37.98 -41.07
CA PRO A 23 4.86 -37.47 -42.41
C PRO A 23 6.06 -36.64 -42.86
N ALA A 24 6.62 -37.01 -44.01
CA ALA A 24 7.62 -36.22 -44.73
C ALA A 24 6.96 -34.93 -45.23
N PHE A 25 7.15 -33.84 -44.49
CA PHE A 25 6.77 -32.51 -44.96
C PHE A 25 7.80 -32.02 -45.97
N ALA A 26 7.32 -31.79 -47.19
CA ALA A 26 8.08 -31.18 -48.26
C ALA A 26 8.41 -29.73 -47.87
N GLU A 27 9.70 -29.46 -47.81
CA GLU A 27 10.32 -28.16 -47.54
C GLU A 27 10.07 -27.24 -48.75
N SER A 28 9.01 -26.43 -48.69
CA SER A 28 8.76 -25.36 -49.65
C SER A 28 9.52 -24.10 -49.18
N ASP A 29 10.65 -23.88 -49.84
CA ASP A 29 11.59 -22.78 -49.63
C ASP A 29 11.06 -21.48 -50.27
N GLU A 30 9.94 -20.95 -49.76
CA GLU A 30 9.50 -19.59 -50.11
C GLU A 30 9.93 -18.60 -49.02
N PRO A 31 10.71 -17.55 -49.37
CA PRO A 31 11.05 -16.51 -48.42
C PRO A 31 9.78 -15.71 -48.11
N VAL A 32 9.15 -16.01 -46.96
CA VAL A 32 8.13 -15.16 -46.37
C VAL A 32 8.83 -13.85 -46.01
N VAL A 33 8.76 -12.88 -46.92
CA VAL A 33 9.08 -11.48 -46.67
C VAL A 33 7.99 -11.00 -45.71
N ALA A 34 8.16 -11.32 -44.43
CA ALA A 34 7.33 -10.84 -43.36
C ALA A 34 7.49 -9.33 -43.34
N SER A 35 6.58 -8.66 -44.04
CA SER A 35 6.33 -7.24 -43.91
C SER A 35 6.25 -6.97 -42.41
N ALA A 36 7.29 -6.34 -41.88
CA ALA A 36 7.35 -5.84 -40.53
C ALA A 36 6.32 -4.72 -40.43
N GLU A 37 5.03 -5.08 -40.38
CA GLU A 37 4.00 -4.29 -39.76
C GLU A 37 4.39 -4.22 -38.29
N MET A 38 5.21 -3.23 -38.01
CA MET A 38 5.58 -2.75 -36.70
C MET A 38 4.25 -2.41 -36.02
N LEU A 39 3.68 -3.40 -35.33
CA LEU A 39 2.55 -3.24 -34.43
C LEU A 39 2.99 -2.24 -33.38
N MET A 40 2.77 -0.97 -33.68
CA MET A 40 2.75 0.12 -32.72
C MET A 40 1.56 -0.18 -31.82
N ILE A 41 1.78 -1.08 -30.85
CA ILE A 41 0.91 -1.20 -29.69
C ILE A 41 1.08 0.14 -29.01
N GLU A 42 0.19 1.07 -29.33
CA GLU A 42 0.01 2.30 -28.59
C GLU A 42 -0.49 1.86 -27.23
N GLU A 43 0.45 1.54 -26.32
CA GLU A 43 0.18 1.28 -24.92
C GLU A 43 -0.38 2.57 -24.32
N LEU A 44 -1.67 2.80 -24.54
CA LEU A 44 -2.38 3.87 -23.86
C LEU A 44 -2.23 3.59 -22.37
N PRO A 45 -1.68 4.53 -21.60
CA PRO A 45 -1.45 4.30 -20.18
C PRO A 45 -2.79 4.03 -19.53
N TYR A 46 -2.96 2.83 -19.00
CA TYR A 46 -4.14 2.45 -18.23
C TYR A 46 -4.20 3.36 -16.99
N ARG A 47 -4.97 4.44 -17.10
CA ARG A 47 -5.29 5.30 -15.96
C ARG A 47 -6.52 4.71 -15.30
N VAL A 48 -6.34 4.19 -14.09
CA VAL A 48 -7.47 3.84 -13.22
C VAL A 48 -8.26 5.12 -12.98
N ASP A 49 -9.46 5.20 -13.53
CA ASP A 49 -10.36 6.32 -13.28
C ASP A 49 -10.94 6.18 -11.87
N MET A 50 -10.34 6.88 -10.92
CA MET A 50 -10.80 6.89 -9.53
C MET A 50 -12.10 7.66 -9.33
N SER A 51 -12.63 8.33 -10.37
CA SER A 51 -13.85 9.14 -10.26
C SER A 51 -15.08 8.31 -9.89
N GLN A 52 -15.14 7.04 -10.30
CA GLN A 52 -16.22 6.12 -9.94
C GLN A 52 -16.22 5.76 -8.43
N TYR A 53 -15.06 5.87 -7.79
CA TYR A 53 -14.90 5.64 -6.34
C TYR A 53 -15.08 6.91 -5.51
N SER A 54 -15.17 8.09 -6.13
CA SER A 54 -15.33 9.35 -5.39
C SER A 54 -16.80 9.61 -5.10
N ASP A 55 -17.14 9.54 -3.82
CA ASP A 55 -18.39 10.05 -3.30
C ASP A 55 -18.06 11.27 -2.41
N PRO A 56 -18.29 12.51 -2.89
CA PRO A 56 -17.87 13.72 -2.19
C PRO A 56 -18.41 13.88 -0.76
N VAL A 57 -19.47 13.15 -0.40
CA VAL A 57 -20.03 13.15 0.95
C VAL A 57 -19.37 12.08 1.81
N MET A 58 -19.20 10.86 1.29
CA MET A 58 -18.49 9.78 1.99
C MET A 58 -17.00 10.07 2.14
N ASP A 59 -16.35 10.68 1.14
CA ASP A 59 -14.94 11.08 1.15
C ASP A 59 -14.61 12.06 2.29
N ARG A 60 -15.61 12.72 2.86
CA ARG A 60 -15.44 13.60 4.03
C ARG A 60 -15.50 12.86 5.35
N MET A 61 -16.12 11.68 5.36
CA MET A 61 -16.32 10.86 6.56
C MET A 61 -15.28 9.74 6.66
N ILE A 62 -14.70 9.33 5.53
CA ILE A 62 -13.83 8.17 5.41
C ILE A 62 -12.50 8.61 4.83
N ALA A 63 -11.40 8.21 5.47
CA ALA A 63 -10.06 8.42 4.94
C ALA A 63 -9.66 7.31 3.95
N ILE A 64 -10.19 7.34 2.72
CA ILE A 64 -9.91 6.31 1.69
C ILE A 64 -8.42 6.25 1.33
N ASP A 65 -7.73 7.39 1.25
CA ASP A 65 -6.28 7.43 1.00
C ASP A 65 -5.50 6.63 2.05
N LEU A 66 -5.96 6.69 3.31
CA LEU A 66 -5.35 5.97 4.42
C LEU A 66 -5.61 4.46 4.33
N LEU A 67 -6.77 4.05 3.78
CA LEU A 67 -7.09 2.64 3.55
C LEU A 67 -6.13 1.99 2.55
N GLY A 68 -5.87 2.65 1.42
CA GLY A 68 -4.93 2.14 0.42
C GLY A 68 -3.55 1.90 1.02
N GLN A 69 -3.05 2.87 1.80
CA GLN A 69 -1.78 2.73 2.51
C GLN A 69 -1.83 1.60 3.55
N ALA A 70 -2.86 1.53 4.38
CA ALA A 70 -2.96 0.52 5.43
C ALA A 70 -3.03 -0.91 4.86
N VAL A 71 -3.70 -1.11 3.73
CA VAL A 71 -3.72 -2.41 3.02
C VAL A 71 -2.35 -2.74 2.45
N ALA A 72 -1.67 -1.76 1.86
CA ALA A 72 -0.32 -1.91 1.34
C ALA A 72 0.70 -2.25 2.44
N ASP A 73 0.56 -1.64 3.62
CA ASP A 73 1.47 -1.82 4.76
C ASP A 73 1.08 -3.02 5.64
N GLY A 74 -0.09 -3.62 5.42
CA GLY A 74 -0.61 -4.69 6.27
C GLY A 74 -0.99 -4.23 7.68
N ASP A 75 -1.40 -2.97 7.84
CA ASP A 75 -1.80 -2.39 9.12
C ASP A 75 -3.28 -2.67 9.41
N ALA A 76 -3.53 -3.76 10.13
CA ALA A 76 -4.89 -4.18 10.47
C ALA A 76 -5.63 -3.20 11.38
N SER A 77 -4.94 -2.48 12.26
CA SER A 77 -5.56 -1.51 13.16
C SER A 77 -6.14 -0.35 12.37
N VAL A 78 -5.36 0.20 11.43
CA VAL A 78 -5.82 1.30 10.59
C VAL A 78 -6.93 0.86 9.63
N ILE A 79 -6.86 -0.35 9.05
CA ILE A 79 -7.97 -0.90 8.26
C ILE A 79 -9.25 -1.00 9.11
N THR A 80 -9.13 -1.43 10.38
CA THR A 80 -10.26 -1.50 11.32
C THR A 80 -10.87 -0.12 11.56
N ASP A 81 -10.05 0.91 11.78
CA ASP A 81 -10.51 2.28 11.98
C ASP A 81 -11.28 2.82 10.78
N VAL A 82 -10.76 2.60 9.57
CA VAL A 82 -11.44 3.03 8.33
C VAL A 82 -12.73 2.23 8.11
N ALA A 83 -12.75 0.94 8.43
CA ALA A 83 -13.95 0.12 8.36
C ALA A 83 -15.07 0.64 9.29
N LEU A 84 -14.72 1.09 10.49
CA LEU A 84 -15.66 1.71 11.44
C LEU A 84 -16.15 3.08 10.95
N GLN A 85 -15.27 3.90 10.37
CA GLN A 85 -15.67 5.16 9.74
C GLN A 85 -16.66 4.93 8.60
N LEU A 86 -16.41 3.91 7.77
CA LEU A 86 -17.33 3.51 6.70
C LEU A 86 -18.66 3.04 7.26
N ALA A 87 -18.66 2.20 8.32
CA ALA A 87 -19.89 1.76 8.97
C ALA A 87 -20.74 2.94 9.47
N GLU A 88 -20.10 3.93 10.09
CA GLU A 88 -20.78 5.13 10.59
C GLU A 88 -21.30 6.03 9.46
N ALA A 89 -20.54 6.15 8.37
CA ALA A 89 -20.97 6.87 7.17
C ALA A 89 -22.18 6.20 6.51
N GLU A 90 -22.15 4.87 6.34
CA GLU A 90 -23.26 4.08 5.80
C GLU A 90 -24.53 4.24 6.67
N ARG A 91 -24.36 4.20 8.00
CA ARG A 91 -25.45 4.38 8.96
C ARG A 91 -26.05 5.79 8.90
N THR A 92 -25.20 6.81 8.77
CA THR A 92 -25.63 8.23 8.79
C THR A 92 -26.26 8.65 7.48
N LEU A 93 -25.70 8.22 6.35
CA LEU A 93 -26.16 8.59 5.01
C LEU A 93 -27.27 7.66 4.50
N HIS A 94 -27.55 6.56 5.20
CA HIS A 94 -28.50 5.53 4.81
C HIS A 94 -28.27 4.97 3.40
N ARG A 95 -27.01 4.92 2.96
CA ARG A 95 -26.58 4.34 1.68
C ARG A 95 -25.24 3.63 1.83
N LYS A 96 -24.99 2.62 1.00
CA LYS A 96 -23.71 1.90 0.95
C LYS A 96 -22.74 2.60 0.01
N HIS A 97 -21.44 2.44 0.25
CA HIS A 97 -20.43 2.83 -0.72
C HIS A 97 -20.53 1.89 -1.93
N ALA A 98 -20.25 2.39 -3.14
CA ALA A 98 -20.49 1.64 -4.38
C ALA A 98 -19.67 0.34 -4.43
N HIS A 99 -18.40 0.42 -4.04
CA HIS A 99 -17.43 -0.67 -4.21
C HIS A 99 -16.88 -1.24 -2.90
N LEU A 100 -17.18 -0.59 -1.77
CA LEU A 100 -16.66 -0.96 -0.46
C LEU A 100 -17.83 -1.21 0.47
N THR A 101 -17.68 -2.20 1.35
CA THR A 101 -18.65 -2.43 2.43
C THR A 101 -17.90 -2.46 3.75
N SER A 102 -18.48 -1.88 4.79
CA SER A 102 -17.90 -1.93 6.14
C SER A 102 -17.65 -3.37 6.60
N SER A 103 -18.57 -4.29 6.31
CA SER A 103 -18.41 -5.71 6.58
C SER A 103 -17.24 -6.35 5.84
N GLY A 104 -17.01 -5.99 4.57
CA GLY A 104 -15.89 -6.48 3.79
C GLY A 104 -14.56 -6.00 4.36
N LEU A 105 -14.47 -4.72 4.71
CA LEU A 105 -13.26 -4.15 5.31
C LEU A 105 -12.94 -4.73 6.69
N LEU A 106 -13.95 -5.00 7.54
CA LEU A 106 -13.73 -5.68 8.82
C LEU A 106 -13.21 -7.11 8.63
N GLN A 107 -13.66 -7.83 7.60
CA GLN A 107 -13.13 -9.15 7.26
C GLN A 107 -11.68 -9.05 6.76
N THR A 108 -11.36 -8.05 5.94
CA THR A 108 -9.98 -7.78 5.51
C THR A 108 -9.09 -7.47 6.72
N ALA A 109 -9.52 -6.57 7.61
CA ALA A 109 -8.79 -6.25 8.84
C ALA A 109 -8.52 -7.49 9.69
N MET A 110 -9.53 -8.35 9.87
CA MET A 110 -9.36 -9.63 10.58
C MET A 110 -8.30 -10.52 9.92
N LYS A 111 -8.33 -10.67 8.59
CA LYS A 111 -7.35 -11.48 7.85
C LYS A 111 -5.92 -10.94 8.01
N VAL A 112 -5.77 -9.62 7.89
CA VAL A 112 -4.48 -8.94 8.04
C VAL A 112 -3.98 -9.06 9.48
N ALA A 113 -4.84 -8.85 10.49
CA ALA A 113 -4.49 -9.00 11.91
C ALA A 113 -4.06 -10.45 12.21
N GLN A 114 -4.78 -11.43 11.68
CA GLN A 114 -4.44 -12.83 11.83
C GLN A 114 -3.08 -13.18 11.21
N LYS A 115 -2.75 -12.56 10.07
CA LYS A 115 -1.46 -12.75 9.40
C LYS A 115 -0.30 -12.12 10.17
N GLY A 116 -0.51 -10.93 10.73
CA GLY A 116 0.47 -10.21 11.55
C GLY A 116 0.54 -10.64 13.01
N GLU A 117 -0.23 -11.65 13.42
CA GLU A 117 -0.39 -12.08 14.82
C GLU A 117 -0.78 -10.91 15.77
N ASP A 118 -1.51 -9.93 15.25
CA ASP A 118 -1.92 -8.73 15.98
C ASP A 118 -3.12 -9.03 16.89
N LYS A 119 -2.81 -9.53 18.09
CA LYS A 119 -3.79 -9.89 19.11
C LYS A 119 -4.62 -8.69 19.58
N GLU A 120 -4.01 -7.51 19.67
CA GLU A 120 -4.71 -6.31 20.13
C GLU A 120 -5.82 -5.91 19.15
N THR A 121 -5.52 -5.92 17.85
CA THR A 121 -6.52 -5.66 16.81
C THR A 121 -7.58 -6.76 16.75
N LEU A 122 -7.21 -8.04 16.91
CA LEU A 122 -8.19 -9.14 16.95
C LEU A 122 -9.16 -9.03 18.13
N ASP A 123 -8.67 -8.70 19.33
CA ASP A 123 -9.50 -8.50 20.51
C ASP A 123 -10.47 -7.32 20.33
N ARG A 124 -9.95 -6.23 19.75
CA ARG A 124 -10.75 -5.04 19.40
C ARG A 124 -11.85 -5.37 18.39
N LEU A 125 -11.52 -6.11 17.33
CA LEU A 125 -12.49 -6.58 16.34
C LEU A 125 -13.55 -7.48 16.98
N ALA A 126 -13.18 -8.32 17.95
CA ALA A 126 -14.13 -9.20 18.65
C ALA A 126 -15.12 -8.41 19.51
N GLU A 127 -14.67 -7.33 20.17
CA GLU A 127 -15.55 -6.41 20.89
C GLU A 127 -16.52 -5.68 19.94
N ILE A 128 -16.02 -5.21 18.79
CA ILE A 128 -16.85 -4.58 17.75
C ILE A 128 -17.90 -5.57 17.23
N ALA A 129 -17.51 -6.81 16.93
CA ALA A 129 -18.44 -7.83 16.44
C ALA A 129 -19.53 -8.16 17.47
N ARG A 130 -19.17 -8.23 18.77
CA ARG A 130 -20.13 -8.45 19.86
C ARG A 130 -21.09 -7.27 20.05
N SER A 131 -20.58 -6.04 20.08
CA SER A 131 -21.41 -4.83 20.24
C SER A 131 -22.35 -4.56 19.06
N THR A 132 -21.99 -5.00 17.86
CA THR A 132 -22.82 -4.88 16.65
C THR A 132 -23.76 -6.07 16.41
N GLY A 133 -23.69 -7.12 17.25
CA GLY A 133 -24.50 -8.33 17.08
C GLY A 133 -24.15 -9.16 15.84
N ASN A 134 -22.90 -9.07 15.36
CA ASN A 134 -22.44 -9.82 14.19
C ASN A 134 -21.85 -11.17 14.60
N ASP A 135 -22.72 -12.13 14.90
CA ASP A 135 -22.35 -13.47 15.38
C ASP A 135 -21.42 -14.22 14.42
N LYS A 136 -21.59 -14.02 13.11
CA LYS A 136 -20.75 -14.62 12.07
C LYS A 136 -19.31 -14.13 12.18
N LEU A 137 -19.10 -12.82 12.24
CA LEU A 137 -17.77 -12.23 12.37
C LEU A 137 -17.13 -12.60 13.72
N ASN A 138 -17.89 -12.57 14.81
CA ASN A 138 -17.41 -12.97 16.13
C ASN A 138 -16.94 -14.44 16.15
N SER A 139 -17.69 -15.34 15.52
CA SER A 139 -17.31 -16.77 15.41
C SER A 139 -16.01 -16.94 14.60
N GLN A 140 -15.86 -16.19 13.51
CA GLN A 140 -14.63 -16.20 12.71
C GLN A 140 -13.43 -15.65 13.50
N LEU A 141 -13.61 -14.59 14.28
CA LEU A 141 -12.57 -14.01 15.13
C LEU A 141 -12.13 -14.96 16.24
N GLN A 142 -13.06 -15.68 16.88
CA GLN A 142 -12.72 -16.70 17.88
C GLN A 142 -11.90 -17.84 17.26
N LEU A 143 -12.27 -18.30 16.06
CA LEU A 143 -11.47 -19.27 15.31
C LEU A 143 -10.10 -18.71 14.96
N ALA A 144 -10.04 -17.47 14.46
CA ALA A 144 -8.79 -16.81 14.10
C ALA A 144 -7.85 -16.63 15.30
N ALA A 145 -8.37 -16.23 16.47
CA ALA A 145 -7.60 -16.10 17.71
C ALA A 145 -7.05 -17.46 18.19
N ASN A 146 -7.84 -18.53 18.06
CA ASN A 146 -7.41 -19.89 18.43
C ASN A 146 -6.38 -20.46 17.43
N LEU A 147 -6.49 -20.12 16.15
CA LEU A 147 -5.58 -20.59 15.09
C LEU A 147 -4.33 -19.73 14.95
N GLY A 148 -4.36 -18.48 15.44
CA GLY A 148 -3.35 -17.44 15.28
C GLY A 148 -1.98 -17.71 15.90
N GLY A 149 -1.75 -18.89 16.49
CA GLY A 149 -0.42 -19.35 16.91
C GLY A 149 -0.04 -20.75 16.42
N ALA A 150 -0.92 -21.45 15.69
CA ALA A 150 -0.78 -22.89 15.51
C ALA A 150 -0.12 -23.33 14.20
N SER A 151 -0.30 -22.66 13.06
CA SER A 151 0.25 -23.16 11.79
C SER A 151 0.15 -22.14 10.66
N ARG A 152 1.05 -21.15 10.66
CA ARG A 152 1.52 -20.63 9.38
C ARG A 152 2.98 -21.03 9.29
N ALA A 153 3.28 -22.00 8.42
CA ALA A 153 4.66 -22.31 8.09
C ALA A 153 5.24 -21.03 7.49
N VAL A 154 6.07 -20.32 8.27
CA VAL A 154 6.87 -19.22 7.75
C VAL A 154 7.75 -19.85 6.68
N ILE A 155 7.44 -19.58 5.41
CA ILE A 155 8.25 -20.04 4.29
C ILE A 155 9.52 -19.20 4.37
N PRO A 156 10.66 -19.77 4.80
CA PRO A 156 11.87 -18.99 4.98
C PRO A 156 12.27 -18.38 3.62
N PRO A 157 12.81 -17.16 3.61
CA PRO A 157 13.31 -16.57 2.37
C PRO A 157 14.41 -17.46 1.77
N PRO A 158 14.53 -17.51 0.43
CA PRO A 158 15.47 -18.39 -0.24
C PRO A 158 16.89 -17.89 0.02
N SER A 159 17.85 -18.80 0.05
CA SER A 159 19.26 -18.45 0.10
C SER A 159 19.68 -17.84 -1.23
N ILE A 160 19.74 -16.51 -1.29
CA ILE A 160 20.18 -15.80 -2.49
C ILE A 160 21.69 -16.01 -2.66
N THR A 161 22.08 -16.64 -3.76
CA THR A 161 23.51 -16.78 -4.11
C THR A 161 24.12 -15.43 -4.48
N VAL A 162 25.43 -15.26 -4.24
CA VAL A 162 26.19 -14.04 -4.57
C VAL A 162 26.17 -13.73 -6.08
N ASN A 163 25.81 -14.70 -6.91
CA ASN A 163 25.76 -14.56 -8.38
C ASN A 163 24.45 -13.97 -8.90
N THR A 164 23.44 -13.74 -8.04
CA THR A 164 22.18 -13.12 -8.45
C THR A 164 22.40 -11.67 -8.84
N ARG A 165 21.93 -11.29 -10.03
CA ARG A 165 22.12 -9.91 -10.50
C ARG A 165 21.24 -8.95 -9.68
N PRO A 166 21.69 -7.70 -9.42
CA PRO A 166 20.89 -6.73 -8.67
C PRO A 166 19.48 -6.50 -9.25
N GLU A 167 19.34 -6.55 -10.58
CA GLU A 167 18.06 -6.38 -11.25
C GLU A 167 17.10 -7.53 -10.92
N GLN A 168 17.60 -8.76 -10.85
CA GLN A 168 16.79 -9.93 -10.47
C GLN A 168 16.34 -9.85 -9.02
N LEU A 169 17.15 -9.27 -8.12
CA LEU A 169 16.74 -9.06 -6.73
C LEU A 169 15.56 -8.11 -6.60
N VAL A 170 15.60 -7.00 -7.36
CA VAL A 170 14.49 -6.05 -7.39
C VAL A 170 13.22 -6.74 -7.93
N THR A 171 13.35 -7.57 -8.98
CA THR A 171 12.21 -8.34 -9.52
C THR A 171 11.66 -9.34 -8.50
N ILE A 172 12.51 -10.10 -7.81
CA ILE A 172 12.09 -11.08 -6.79
C ILE A 172 11.34 -10.38 -5.66
N GLN A 173 11.89 -9.27 -5.16
CA GLN A 173 11.27 -8.49 -4.10
C GLN A 173 9.93 -7.90 -4.55
N SER A 174 9.89 -7.30 -5.74
CA SER A 174 8.67 -6.73 -6.30
C SER A 174 7.56 -7.79 -6.48
N ILE A 175 7.90 -8.98 -6.96
CA ILE A 175 6.93 -10.08 -7.08
C ILE A 175 6.46 -10.53 -5.68
N ALA A 176 7.36 -10.70 -4.72
CA ALA A 176 7.00 -11.10 -3.36
C ALA A 176 6.06 -10.06 -2.70
N ASP A 177 6.36 -8.77 -2.85
CA ASP A 177 5.56 -7.66 -2.34
C ASP A 177 4.18 -7.59 -3.02
N SER A 178 4.09 -7.99 -4.29
CA SER A 178 2.83 -8.13 -5.04
C SER A 178 2.00 -9.33 -4.59
N ILE A 179 2.62 -10.49 -4.35
CA ILE A 179 1.94 -11.66 -3.79
C ILE A 179 1.36 -11.30 -2.42
N GLU A 180 2.15 -10.62 -1.59
CA GLU A 180 1.72 -10.21 -0.27
C GLU A 180 0.53 -9.25 -0.33
N LEU A 181 0.61 -8.27 -1.25
CA LEU A 181 -0.46 -7.32 -1.46
C LEU A 181 -1.75 -7.99 -1.93
N ALA A 182 -1.65 -8.85 -2.95
CA ALA A 182 -2.80 -9.58 -3.50
C ALA A 182 -3.42 -10.52 -2.46
N GLU A 183 -2.62 -11.18 -1.63
CA GLU A 183 -3.07 -12.00 -0.49
C GLU A 183 -3.83 -11.14 0.54
N ASN A 184 -3.30 -9.96 0.89
CA ASN A 184 -3.93 -9.05 1.85
C ASN A 184 -5.25 -8.45 1.33
N ALA A 185 -5.29 -8.09 0.04
CA ALA A 185 -6.48 -7.58 -0.63
C ALA A 185 -7.51 -8.68 -0.94
N GLY A 186 -7.06 -9.93 -1.04
CA GLY A 186 -7.86 -11.08 -1.47
C GLY A 186 -8.10 -11.11 -2.99
N ASP A 187 -7.17 -10.58 -3.78
CA ASP A 187 -7.26 -10.44 -5.23
C ASP A 187 -6.74 -11.69 -5.95
N VAL A 188 -7.67 -12.53 -6.42
CA VAL A 188 -7.35 -13.81 -7.07
C VAL A 188 -6.85 -13.61 -8.51
N GLU A 189 -7.35 -12.58 -9.19
CA GLU A 189 -6.96 -12.28 -10.56
C GLU A 189 -5.50 -11.81 -10.60
N MET A 190 -5.12 -10.89 -9.71
CA MET A 190 -3.74 -10.45 -9.57
C MET A 190 -2.79 -11.62 -9.22
N LEU A 191 -3.20 -12.57 -8.38
CA LEU A 191 -2.40 -13.78 -8.11
C LEU A 191 -2.19 -14.63 -9.37
N THR A 192 -3.15 -14.66 -10.28
CA THR A 192 -3.04 -15.38 -11.56
C THR A 192 -2.08 -14.67 -12.51
N ASP A 193 -2.13 -13.35 -12.58
CA ASP A 193 -1.21 -12.54 -13.38
C ASP A 193 0.23 -12.61 -12.86
N ILE A 194 0.39 -12.66 -11.54
CA ILE A 194 1.69 -12.85 -10.90
C ILE A 194 2.29 -14.22 -11.26
N GLN A 195 1.48 -15.29 -11.36
CA GLN A 195 1.97 -16.60 -11.81
C GLN A 195 2.62 -16.50 -13.20
N VAL A 196 1.95 -15.84 -14.14
CA VAL A 196 2.46 -15.62 -15.49
C VAL A 196 3.77 -14.82 -15.44
N SER A 197 3.81 -13.78 -14.60
CA SER A 197 5.00 -12.96 -14.41
C SER A 197 6.20 -13.75 -13.85
N ILE A 198 5.96 -14.68 -12.91
CA ILE A 198 7.00 -15.57 -12.37
C ILE A 198 7.54 -16.48 -13.47
N ASP A 199 6.68 -17.08 -14.29
CA ASP A 199 7.10 -18.01 -15.34
C ASP A 199 7.85 -17.33 -16.50
N LEU A 200 7.59 -16.04 -16.74
CA LEU A 200 8.30 -15.23 -17.72
C LEU A 200 9.59 -14.61 -17.17
N ALA A 201 9.66 -14.37 -15.87
CA ALA A 201 10.85 -13.85 -15.22
C ALA A 201 11.91 -14.96 -15.18
N ASN A 202 13.01 -14.80 -15.92
CA ASN A 202 14.14 -15.73 -15.90
C ASN A 202 14.90 -15.62 -14.55
N LEU A 203 14.31 -16.19 -13.51
CA LEU A 203 14.76 -16.12 -12.11
C LEU A 203 15.66 -17.31 -11.75
N PRO A 204 16.53 -17.17 -10.74
CA PRO A 204 17.23 -18.31 -10.15
C PRO A 204 16.24 -19.38 -9.66
N GLN A 205 16.59 -20.65 -9.83
CA GLN A 205 15.71 -21.79 -9.50
C GLN A 205 15.20 -21.75 -8.04
N ASP A 206 16.07 -21.41 -7.09
CA ASP A 206 15.69 -21.33 -5.67
C ASP A 206 14.65 -20.23 -5.40
N ALA A 207 14.74 -19.11 -6.11
CA ALA A 207 13.79 -18.00 -6.00
C ALA A 207 12.45 -18.33 -6.69
N ASP A 208 12.48 -18.98 -7.86
CA ASP A 208 11.27 -19.44 -8.56
C ASP A 208 10.46 -20.41 -7.68
N VAL A 209 11.12 -21.41 -7.08
CA VAL A 209 10.47 -22.37 -6.18
C VAL A 209 9.87 -21.67 -4.97
N TRP A 210 10.60 -20.73 -4.36
CA TRP A 210 10.11 -19.98 -3.21
C TRP A 210 8.90 -19.09 -3.55
N LEU A 211 8.96 -18.33 -4.65
CA LEU A 211 7.85 -17.49 -5.10
C LEU A 211 6.60 -18.32 -5.43
N LYS A 212 6.77 -19.49 -6.07
CA LYS A 212 5.66 -20.42 -6.33
C LYS A 212 5.05 -20.99 -5.04
N GLN A 213 5.86 -21.25 -4.01
CA GLN A 213 5.35 -21.65 -2.71
C GLN A 213 4.58 -20.53 -2.01
N LEU A 214 5.08 -19.29 -2.06
CA LEU A 214 4.37 -18.11 -1.56
C LEU A 214 3.04 -17.91 -2.30
N LEU A 215 3.05 -17.99 -3.62
CA LEU A 215 1.86 -17.83 -4.44
C LEU A 215 0.82 -18.89 -4.13
N LYS A 216 1.24 -20.16 -4.05
CA LYS A 216 0.34 -21.26 -3.68
C LYS A 216 -0.30 -21.03 -2.31
N ARG A 217 0.48 -20.59 -1.31
CA ARG A 217 -0.05 -20.24 0.01
C ARG A 217 -1.07 -19.09 -0.07
N ALA A 218 -0.76 -18.05 -0.84
CA ALA A 218 -1.66 -16.92 -1.03
C ALA A 218 -2.99 -17.36 -1.68
N GLN A 219 -2.94 -18.21 -2.71
CA GLN A 219 -4.13 -18.77 -3.36
C GLN A 219 -4.97 -19.61 -2.38
N GLU A 220 -4.34 -20.47 -1.58
CA GLU A 220 -5.02 -21.28 -0.55
C GLU A 220 -5.67 -20.41 0.54
N THR A 221 -5.04 -19.29 0.89
CA THR A 221 -5.51 -18.37 1.94
C THR A 221 -6.63 -17.45 1.45
N THR A 222 -6.53 -16.96 0.22
CA THR A 222 -7.55 -16.09 -0.39
C THR A 222 -8.83 -16.85 -0.67
N GLY A 223 -8.73 -18.14 -1.06
CA GLY A 223 -9.86 -18.96 -1.47
C GLY A 223 -10.51 -18.45 -2.77
N GLU A 224 -11.71 -18.95 -3.11
CA GLU A 224 -12.45 -18.58 -4.33
C GLU A 224 -13.18 -17.21 -4.22
N GLY A 225 -12.88 -16.42 -3.19
CA GLY A 225 -13.73 -15.32 -2.72
C GLY A 225 -13.37 -13.91 -3.19
N GLY A 226 -12.63 -13.74 -4.28
CA GLY A 226 -12.27 -12.43 -4.84
C GLY A 226 -13.49 -11.68 -5.38
N GLY A 227 -14.25 -11.01 -4.52
CA GLY A 227 -15.35 -10.13 -4.92
C GLY A 227 -14.86 -8.72 -5.27
N GLU A 228 -15.77 -7.86 -5.72
CA GLU A 228 -15.52 -6.45 -6.11
C GLU A 228 -14.73 -5.62 -5.08
N THR A 229 -14.87 -5.92 -3.79
CA THR A 229 -14.09 -5.27 -2.72
C THR A 229 -12.59 -5.58 -2.84
N SER A 230 -12.19 -6.78 -3.23
CA SER A 230 -10.78 -7.17 -3.35
C SER A 230 -10.05 -6.43 -4.46
N GLU A 231 -10.67 -6.33 -5.64
CA GLU A 231 -10.18 -5.55 -6.78
C GLU A 231 -10.02 -4.07 -6.38
N THR A 232 -11.03 -3.51 -5.71
CA THR A 232 -10.97 -2.13 -5.24
C THR A 232 -9.82 -1.90 -4.25
N LEU A 233 -9.61 -2.82 -3.31
CA LEU A 233 -8.51 -2.74 -2.34
C LEU A 233 -7.14 -2.86 -3.02
N SER A 234 -7.02 -3.74 -4.01
CA SER A 234 -5.81 -3.92 -4.82
C SER A 234 -5.48 -2.64 -5.59
N MET A 235 -6.48 -2.04 -6.25
CA MET A 235 -6.34 -0.75 -6.93
C MET A 235 -5.91 0.37 -5.98
N LEU A 236 -6.57 0.50 -4.82
CA LEU A 236 -6.25 1.53 -3.81
C LEU A 236 -4.83 1.37 -3.26
N ALA A 237 -4.44 0.15 -2.93
CA ALA A 237 -3.13 -0.13 -2.39
C ALA A 237 -2.01 0.04 -3.43
N GLY A 238 -2.26 -0.38 -4.67
CA GLY A 238 -1.36 -0.13 -5.79
C GLY A 238 -1.17 1.37 -6.06
N ALA A 239 -2.26 2.15 -6.00
CA ALA A 239 -2.19 3.61 -6.14
C ALA A 239 -1.36 4.26 -5.02
N SER A 240 -1.48 3.76 -3.78
CA SER A 240 -0.71 4.26 -2.63
C SER A 240 0.80 4.00 -2.75
N ARG A 241 1.21 2.88 -3.36
CA ARG A 241 2.63 2.54 -3.54
C ARG A 241 3.31 3.33 -4.66
N GLY A 242 2.55 4.10 -5.44
CA GLY A 242 3.08 4.80 -6.62
C GLY A 242 3.48 3.87 -7.76
N TRP A 243 3.24 2.55 -7.65
CA TRP A 243 3.65 1.55 -8.66
C TRP A 243 3.09 1.91 -10.04
N TRP A 244 1.79 2.22 -10.12
CA TRP A 244 1.15 2.54 -11.39
C TRP A 244 1.65 3.86 -12.03
N GLN A 245 2.40 4.70 -11.31
CA GLN A 245 2.77 6.04 -11.78
C GLN A 245 4.10 6.07 -12.54
N ASP A 246 4.95 5.04 -12.42
CA ASP A 246 6.30 5.06 -13.00
C ASP A 246 6.36 4.66 -14.49
N ALA A 247 5.30 4.11 -15.07
CA ALA A 247 5.25 3.86 -16.53
C ALA A 247 5.12 5.17 -17.35
N THR A 248 4.73 6.29 -16.74
CA THR A 248 4.41 7.55 -17.48
C THR A 248 5.21 8.78 -17.03
N GLY A 249 6.08 8.66 -16.03
CA GLY A 249 7.07 9.68 -15.65
C GLY A 249 6.52 11.06 -15.25
N THR A 250 5.21 11.22 -15.05
CA THR A 250 4.59 12.55 -14.88
C THR A 250 3.40 12.54 -13.93
N SER A 251 3.63 12.29 -12.63
CA SER A 251 2.75 12.89 -11.63
C SER A 251 3.52 13.19 -10.35
N THR A 252 3.37 14.41 -9.84
CA THR A 252 3.82 14.77 -8.50
C THR A 252 2.71 14.37 -7.55
N PRO A 253 2.93 13.53 -6.52
CA PRO A 253 1.87 13.13 -5.62
C PRO A 253 1.22 14.37 -5.00
N ALA A 254 -0.11 14.43 -5.04
CA ALA A 254 -0.86 15.49 -4.37
C ALA A 254 -0.48 15.49 -2.88
N PRO A 255 -0.31 16.66 -2.24
CA PRO A 255 0.06 16.70 -0.84
C PRO A 255 -1.02 16.00 0.00
N ILE A 256 -0.64 14.92 0.67
CA ILE A 256 -1.48 14.18 1.62
C ILE A 256 -2.13 15.19 2.57
N ARG A 257 -3.46 15.27 2.55
CA ARG A 257 -4.21 16.11 3.49
C ARG A 257 -4.00 15.56 4.89
N LYS A 258 -3.22 16.25 5.70
CA LYS A 258 -3.06 15.93 7.12
C LYS A 258 -4.40 16.19 7.83
N ILE A 259 -5.17 15.13 8.01
CA ILE A 259 -6.32 15.12 8.92
C ILE A 259 -5.74 15.11 10.35
N ALA A 260 -6.15 16.06 11.19
CA ALA A 260 -5.71 16.08 12.58
C ALA A 260 -6.22 14.80 13.29
N PRO A 261 -5.45 14.23 14.25
CA PRO A 261 -5.75 12.95 14.93
C PRO A 261 -7.04 12.94 15.79
N ASN A 262 -7.88 13.95 15.65
CA ASN A 262 -9.08 14.17 16.45
C ASN A 262 -10.29 14.57 15.60
N GLY A 263 -10.28 14.35 14.27
CA GLY A 263 -11.47 14.07 13.44
C GLY A 263 -12.65 15.07 13.43
N ILE A 264 -12.60 16.18 14.15
CA ILE A 264 -13.74 17.09 14.31
C ILE A 264 -13.32 18.48 13.85
N SER A 265 -13.67 18.81 12.61
CA SER A 265 -13.64 20.20 12.16
C SER A 265 -14.90 20.90 12.68
N TRP A 266 -14.78 21.61 13.80
CA TRP A 266 -15.83 22.51 14.27
C TRP A 266 -15.90 23.70 13.30
N ARG A 267 -16.73 23.60 12.26
CA ARG A 267 -17.29 24.79 11.60
C ARG A 267 -18.27 25.42 12.59
N ARG A 268 -17.82 26.47 13.26
CA ARG A 268 -18.66 27.37 14.06
C ARG A 268 -19.66 28.04 13.10
N GLY A 269 -20.90 27.55 13.08
CA GLY A 269 -22.04 28.27 12.50
C GLY A 269 -22.39 29.51 13.33
N PRO A 270 -23.15 30.46 12.78
CA PRO A 270 -23.46 31.72 13.43
C PRO A 270 -24.34 31.48 14.66
N GLU A 271 -24.02 32.24 15.71
CA GLU A 271 -24.65 32.26 17.04
C GLU A 271 -26.17 32.42 16.95
N GLU A 272 -26.90 31.48 17.55
CA GLU A 272 -28.23 31.73 18.12
C GLU A 272 -28.16 31.50 19.63
N ASP A 273 -28.66 32.49 20.36
CA ASP A 273 -28.58 32.66 21.79
C ASP A 273 -29.22 31.50 22.57
N GLY A 274 -28.46 30.90 23.49
CA GLY A 274 -28.98 29.87 24.39
C GLY A 274 -27.98 29.45 25.45
N VAL A 275 -28.07 30.10 26.61
CA VAL A 275 -27.43 29.83 27.92
C VAL A 275 -26.75 28.45 28.05
N ILE A 276 -25.41 28.46 28.15
CA ILE A 276 -24.59 27.27 28.45
C ILE A 276 -24.27 27.25 29.94
N HIS A 277 -24.58 26.15 30.61
CA HIS A 277 -24.07 25.83 31.95
C HIS A 277 -22.56 25.54 31.86
N ASP A 278 -21.76 26.19 32.71
CA ASP A 278 -20.31 25.96 32.80
C ASP A 278 -20.00 24.49 33.15
N PRO A 279 -19.23 23.75 32.33
CA PRO A 279 -18.69 22.45 32.73
C PRO A 279 -17.50 22.62 33.70
N PRO A 280 -17.23 21.61 34.53
CA PRO A 280 -16.23 21.70 35.60
C PRO A 280 -14.81 21.91 35.06
N ASN A 281 -14.07 22.79 35.75
CA ASN A 281 -12.68 23.18 35.56
C ASN A 281 -11.74 22.01 35.17
N TYR A 282 -11.56 21.78 33.87
CA TYR A 282 -10.45 20.98 33.35
C TYR A 282 -9.23 21.89 33.20
N ARG A 283 -8.17 21.60 33.97
CA ARG A 283 -6.85 22.19 33.76
C ARG A 283 -6.39 21.84 32.33
N PRO A 284 -5.97 22.82 31.51
CA PRO A 284 -5.52 22.53 30.15
C PRO A 284 -4.25 21.68 30.18
N ALA A 285 -4.27 20.57 29.44
CA ALA A 285 -3.08 19.78 29.15
C ALA A 285 -2.02 20.65 28.43
N PRO A 286 -0.71 20.41 28.66
CA PRO A 286 0.35 21.18 28.03
C PRO A 286 0.28 21.06 26.51
N LYS A 287 0.30 22.23 25.83
CA LYS A 287 0.29 22.37 24.37
C LYS A 287 1.56 21.78 23.74
N TYR A 288 1.54 20.49 23.43
CA TYR A 288 2.49 19.89 22.48
C TYR A 288 1.93 20.04 21.06
N GLY A 289 2.18 21.21 20.46
CA GLY A 289 1.67 21.58 19.13
C GLY A 289 2.72 22.25 18.26
N ARG A 290 3.94 21.71 18.19
CA ARG A 290 4.93 22.11 17.18
C ARG A 290 5.50 20.85 16.50
N PRO A 291 5.60 20.81 15.16
CA PRO A 291 6.09 19.65 14.44
C PRO A 291 7.52 19.30 14.89
N ALA A 292 7.78 18.03 15.18
CA ALA A 292 9.05 17.51 15.72
C ALA A 292 10.31 18.04 14.97
N TYR A 293 10.19 18.24 13.67
CA TYR A 293 11.23 18.78 12.80
C TYR A 293 11.74 20.20 13.14
N GLN A 294 10.87 21.08 13.67
CA GLN A 294 11.31 22.43 14.08
C GLN A 294 12.24 22.37 15.31
N ASN A 295 12.07 21.36 16.15
CA ASN A 295 12.90 21.18 17.33
C ASN A 295 14.26 20.57 16.97
N GLU A 296 14.30 19.68 15.97
CA GLU A 296 15.56 19.08 15.49
C GLU A 296 16.51 20.14 14.90
N MET A 297 16.04 20.97 13.98
CA MET A 297 16.88 22.02 13.35
C MET A 297 17.41 23.02 14.40
N ARG A 298 16.59 23.38 15.40
CA ARG A 298 17.03 24.21 16.53
C ARG A 298 18.05 23.49 17.41
N GLY A 299 17.87 22.19 17.64
CA GLY A 299 18.79 21.34 18.40
C GLY A 299 20.20 21.26 17.80
N ILE A 300 20.31 21.30 16.46
CA ILE A 300 21.60 21.35 15.75
C ILE A 300 22.12 22.79 15.50
N GLY A 301 21.54 23.79 16.19
CA GLY A 301 22.02 25.17 16.20
C GLY A 301 21.52 26.06 15.04
N TYR A 302 20.53 25.62 14.25
CA TYR A 302 19.93 26.47 13.24
C TYR A 302 18.86 27.38 13.84
N GLN A 303 18.91 28.65 13.48
CA GLN A 303 17.89 29.65 13.79
C GLN A 303 17.02 29.87 12.55
N GLN A 304 15.71 29.94 12.74
CA GLN A 304 14.79 30.27 11.66
C GLN A 304 15.00 31.74 11.27
N TYR A 305 15.40 31.98 10.03
CA TYR A 305 15.47 33.35 9.52
C TYR A 305 14.05 33.81 9.24
N GLY A 306 13.64 34.95 9.83
CA GLY A 306 12.33 35.55 9.56
C GLY A 306 12.16 35.89 8.07
N ASN A 307 10.94 36.33 7.69
CA ASN A 307 10.47 36.58 6.31
C ASN A 307 11.31 37.55 5.43
N ASN A 308 12.46 38.02 5.92
CA ASN A 308 13.36 38.96 5.24
C ASN A 308 14.33 38.29 4.27
N LEU A 309 14.38 36.96 4.23
CA LEU A 309 15.18 36.21 3.27
C LEU A 309 14.28 35.74 2.12
N GLN A 310 14.58 36.19 0.90
CA GLN A 310 13.82 35.82 -0.29
C GLN A 310 14.73 35.12 -1.29
N ARG A 311 14.20 34.13 -2.02
CA ARG A 311 14.90 33.46 -3.11
C ARG A 311 14.30 33.91 -4.44
N ASN A 312 15.15 34.38 -5.35
CA ASN A 312 14.79 34.60 -6.74
C ASN A 312 15.72 33.73 -7.62
N GLY A 313 15.21 32.62 -8.13
CA GLY A 313 16.02 31.61 -8.82
C GLY A 313 17.05 30.96 -7.89
N ASN A 314 18.34 31.06 -8.25
CA ASN A 314 19.46 30.58 -7.44
C ASN A 314 20.04 31.65 -6.50
N GLN A 315 19.57 32.89 -6.60
CA GLN A 315 20.10 34.01 -5.83
C GLN A 315 19.26 34.25 -4.58
N PHE A 316 19.91 34.34 -3.43
CA PHE A 316 19.27 34.75 -2.20
C PHE A 316 19.46 36.23 -1.95
N THR A 317 18.40 36.89 -1.47
CA THR A 317 18.42 38.27 -1.01
C THR A 317 18.05 38.34 0.47
N TYR A 318 18.73 39.21 1.22
CA TYR A 318 18.38 39.54 2.60
C TYR A 318 18.05 41.02 2.67
N LYS A 319 16.81 41.37 3.07
CA LYS A 319 16.31 42.75 3.06
C LYS A 319 16.55 43.44 1.70
N GLY A 320 16.30 42.72 0.61
CA GLY A 320 16.47 43.21 -0.76
C GLY A 320 17.90 43.25 -1.30
N LYS A 321 18.94 42.96 -0.48
CA LYS A 321 20.34 42.94 -0.94
C LYS A 321 20.78 41.52 -1.29
N PRO A 322 21.44 41.29 -2.45
CA PRO A 322 21.92 39.96 -2.81
C PRO A 322 23.03 39.50 -1.87
N ILE A 323 22.88 38.31 -1.29
CA ILE A 323 23.83 37.73 -0.33
C ILE A 323 24.65 36.59 -0.91
N GLY A 324 24.21 36.00 -2.03
CA GLY A 324 24.98 35.00 -2.78
C GLY A 324 24.09 34.04 -3.58
N ASN A 325 24.74 33.11 -4.28
CA ASN A 325 24.10 32.05 -5.04
C ASN A 325 24.09 30.76 -4.23
N ALA A 326 22.94 30.11 -4.11
CA ALA A 326 22.83 28.82 -3.45
C ALA A 326 23.03 27.66 -4.44
N GLN A 327 23.57 26.57 -3.92
CA GLN A 327 23.65 25.30 -4.63
C GLN A 327 22.45 24.44 -4.26
N ARG A 328 21.74 23.93 -5.27
CA ARG A 328 20.70 22.91 -5.06
C ARG A 328 21.38 21.58 -4.74
N ARG A 329 21.04 20.97 -3.61
CA ARG A 329 21.55 19.67 -3.16
C ARG A 329 20.38 18.71 -2.91
N TYR A 330 20.61 17.43 -3.14
CA TYR A 330 19.64 16.36 -2.84
C TYR A 330 20.01 15.71 -1.50
N ASN A 331 19.04 15.54 -0.62
CA ASN A 331 19.21 14.76 0.60
C ASN A 331 18.63 13.36 0.35
N SER A 332 19.50 12.35 0.28
CA SER A 332 19.09 10.96 0.06
C SER A 332 18.29 10.37 1.22
N THR A 333 18.48 10.86 2.45
CA THR A 333 17.75 10.37 3.63
C THR A 333 16.30 10.87 3.64
N THR A 334 16.07 12.12 3.25
CA THR A 334 14.71 12.70 3.28
C THR A 334 14.02 12.70 1.92
N GLY A 335 14.70 12.29 0.85
CA GLY A 335 14.19 12.32 -0.52
C GLY A 335 13.92 13.73 -1.06
N GLN A 336 14.43 14.77 -0.41
CA GLN A 336 14.08 16.16 -0.72
C GLN A 336 15.29 16.97 -1.22
N TYR A 337 15.04 17.86 -2.18
CA TYR A 337 15.99 18.89 -2.57
C TYR A 337 15.97 20.06 -1.60
N TYR A 338 17.15 20.60 -1.28
CA TYR A 338 17.32 21.83 -0.52
C TYR A 338 18.35 22.74 -1.18
N TYR A 339 18.29 24.03 -0.87
CA TYR A 339 19.26 25.01 -1.33
C TYR A 339 20.22 25.34 -0.20
N ASP A 340 21.52 25.20 -0.47
CA ASP A 340 22.60 25.45 0.47
C ASP A 340 23.39 26.68 0.05
N LEU A 341 23.44 27.69 0.92
CA LEU A 341 24.19 28.91 0.73
C LEU A 341 25.20 29.08 1.86
N GLN A 342 26.47 29.17 1.49
CA GLN A 342 27.54 29.51 2.42
C GLN A 342 27.88 30.99 2.29
N MET A 343 27.65 31.76 3.36
CA MET A 343 27.97 33.19 3.42
C MET A 343 29.47 33.41 3.68
N LYS A 344 29.99 34.58 3.30
CA LYS A 344 31.41 34.96 3.54
C LYS A 344 31.82 34.92 5.01
N ASN A 345 30.90 35.17 5.94
CA ASN A 345 31.14 35.09 7.38
C ASN A 345 31.11 33.63 7.91
N GLY A 346 30.95 32.63 7.04
CA GLY A 346 30.84 31.22 7.41
C GLY A 346 29.45 30.76 7.85
N THR A 347 28.45 31.65 7.88
CA THR A 347 27.06 31.27 8.17
C THR A 347 26.52 30.39 7.03
N ARG A 348 25.91 29.26 7.38
CA ARG A 348 25.29 28.35 6.41
C ARG A 348 23.78 28.53 6.43
N VAL A 349 23.19 28.85 5.29
CA VAL A 349 21.74 29.03 5.11
C VAL A 349 21.19 27.89 4.27
N ILE A 350 20.15 27.24 4.77
CA ILE A 350 19.47 26.12 4.13
C ILE A 350 18.00 26.50 3.90
N GLN A 351 17.54 26.44 2.65
CA GLN A 351 16.11 26.54 2.34
C GLN A 351 15.57 25.19 1.88
N GLN A 352 14.54 24.71 2.57
CA GLN A 352 13.82 23.49 2.23
C GLN A 352 12.80 23.73 1.10
N SER A 353 12.35 22.65 0.44
CA SER A 353 11.33 22.70 -0.62
C SER A 353 10.00 23.32 -0.16
N ASN A 354 9.68 23.21 1.13
CA ASN A 354 8.51 23.84 1.76
C ASN A 354 8.64 25.37 1.95
N GLY A 355 9.73 25.99 1.49
CA GLY A 355 9.99 27.42 1.57
C GLY A 355 10.60 27.92 2.88
N GLN A 356 10.70 27.06 3.92
CA GLN A 356 11.30 27.44 5.20
C GLN A 356 12.80 27.64 5.07
N VAL A 357 13.31 28.72 5.67
CA VAL A 357 14.72 29.06 5.67
C VAL A 357 15.32 28.99 7.06
N TRP A 358 16.40 28.23 7.18
CA TRP A 358 17.16 28.01 8.39
C TRP A 358 18.58 28.52 8.19
N ALA A 359 19.17 29.14 9.20
CA ALA A 359 20.57 29.52 9.16
C ALA A 359 21.30 29.08 10.42
N ARG A 360 22.50 28.54 10.24
CA ARG A 360 23.40 28.21 11.34
C ARG A 360 24.54 29.22 11.35
N PRO A 361 24.63 30.09 12.37
CA PRO A 361 25.82 30.90 12.57
C PRO A 361 27.03 29.99 12.81
N ARG A 362 28.21 30.45 12.40
CA ARG A 362 29.46 29.69 12.57
C ARG A 362 29.81 29.52 14.04
#